data_AF-J3DGV7-F1
#
_entry.id   AF-J3DGV7-F1
#
_cell.length_a   1.000
_cell.length_b   1.000
_cell.length_c   1.000
_cell.angle_alpha   90.00
_cell.angle_beta   90.00
_cell.angle_gamma   90.00
#
_symmetry.space_group_name_H-M   'P 1'
#
loop_
_entity.id
_entity.type
_entity.pdbx_description
1 polymer ?
#
loop_
_entity_poly.entity_id
_entity_poly.type
_entity_poly.pdbx_seq_one_letter_code
_entity_poly.pdbx_strand_id
1 'polypeptide(L)'
;EGDNSFRAHVGDNTHLYGAKRANQEIEFFRSDKPDWVDIGVKDIKFKALEEMNAHQLSKIEAGWPDIKNIIGRKTPLNGAFDTFDISMKAVEIQPGKTIYRVLDPSSGDNSICWMHEDEFIKLTSKSDWRRNFAVWKSWNENGEYVSYVIPPGKPLKVWEGRAATQANRIAPEYSLEGGWNQIVLDPSQLKKEFTNPRQKTGWGYADAASDPVHPYLGLPRLENTHNWYESKGK
;
A
#
# COMPACT_ATOMS: atom_id res chain seq x y z
N GLU A 1 20.31 -1.04 30.38
CA GLU A 1 19.46 -1.62 29.31
C GLU A 1 18.42 -0.58 28.95
N GLY A 2 18.54 0.01 27.75
CA GLY A 2 17.69 1.12 27.32
C GLY A 2 16.41 0.57 26.71
N ASP A 3 15.28 0.93 27.31
CA ASP A 3 13.95 0.62 26.83
C ASP A 3 13.73 1.29 25.46
N ASN A 4 13.57 0.50 24.40
CA ASN A 4 13.41 0.95 23.00
C ASN A 4 11.96 1.45 22.71
N SER A 5 11.29 2.01 23.71
CA SER A 5 9.84 2.25 23.74
C SER A 5 9.40 3.58 23.11
N PHE A 6 10.30 4.32 22.47
CA PHE A 6 10.09 5.74 22.18
C PHE A 6 10.62 6.16 20.79
N ARG A 7 9.74 6.75 19.96
CA ARG A 7 10.04 7.25 18.60
C ARG A 7 10.25 8.75 18.56
N ALA A 8 10.89 9.22 17.49
CA ALA A 8 11.12 10.63 17.20
C ALA A 8 10.55 10.98 15.82
N HIS A 9 9.45 11.73 15.75
CA HIS A 9 8.91 12.28 14.50
C HIS A 9 9.08 13.78 14.41
N VAL A 10 9.34 14.30 13.22
CA VAL A 10 9.50 15.72 12.99
C VAL A 10 8.72 16.03 11.70
N GLY A 11 7.88 17.06 11.75
CA GLY A 11 6.99 17.47 10.64
C GLY A 11 5.51 17.14 10.85
N ASP A 12 4.64 18.12 10.56
CA ASP A 12 3.18 17.93 10.49
C ASP A 12 2.82 17.24 9.17
N ASN A 13 2.60 15.93 9.21
CA ASN A 13 2.12 15.17 8.05
C ASN A 13 0.62 14.92 8.19
N THR A 14 -0.17 15.97 7.95
CA THR A 14 -1.62 15.82 7.87
C THR A 14 -1.99 15.35 6.47
N HIS A 15 -2.65 14.20 6.37
CA HIS A 15 -3.35 13.68 5.16
C HIS A 15 -4.40 14.67 4.55
N LEU A 16 -4.45 15.93 5.02
CA LEU A 16 -5.36 17.01 4.65
C LEU A 16 -5.03 17.71 3.33
N TYR A 17 -3.89 17.42 2.70
CA TYR A 17 -3.41 18.15 1.51
C TYR A 17 -3.25 17.30 0.23
N GLY A 18 -4.10 16.29 0.04
CA GLY A 18 -4.00 15.32 -1.07
C GLY A 18 -3.74 15.94 -2.45
N ALA A 19 -4.48 17.00 -2.82
CA ALA A 19 -4.29 17.68 -4.11
C ALA A 19 -2.96 18.43 -4.21
N LYS A 20 -2.48 19.06 -3.12
CA LYS A 20 -1.21 19.79 -3.11
C LYS A 20 -0.03 18.83 -3.29
N ARG A 21 -0.04 17.71 -2.58
CA ARG A 21 1.03 16.69 -2.67
C ARG A 21 1.05 16.02 -4.04
N ALA A 22 -0.11 15.71 -4.61
CA ALA A 22 -0.20 15.15 -5.96
C ALA A 22 0.31 16.15 -7.04
N ASN A 23 0.02 17.45 -6.89
CA ASN A 23 0.56 18.46 -7.80
C ASN A 23 2.08 18.64 -7.65
N GLN A 24 2.61 18.62 -6.42
CA GLN A 24 4.05 18.67 -6.17
C GLN A 24 4.78 17.45 -6.73
N GLU A 25 4.17 16.26 -6.62
CA GLU A 25 4.68 15.02 -7.22
C GLU A 25 4.79 15.14 -8.75
N ILE A 26 3.83 15.79 -9.41
CA ILE A 26 3.89 16.04 -10.86
C ILE A 26 5.04 16.99 -11.24
N GLU A 27 5.28 18.06 -10.46
CA GLU A 27 6.43 18.93 -10.73
C GLU A 27 7.76 18.17 -10.58
N PHE A 28 7.85 17.30 -9.56
CA PHE A 28 8.99 16.41 -9.37
C PHE A 28 9.19 15.46 -10.56
N PHE A 29 8.12 14.92 -11.14
CA PHE A 29 8.24 14.09 -12.35
C PHE A 29 8.82 14.85 -13.54
N ARG A 30 8.43 16.11 -13.70
CA ARG A 30 8.93 16.97 -14.79
C ARG A 30 10.40 17.31 -14.62
N SER A 31 10.85 17.59 -13.40
CA SER A 31 12.23 17.98 -13.12
C SER A 31 13.18 16.79 -13.12
N ASP A 32 12.84 15.73 -12.40
CA ASP A 32 13.80 14.70 -11.99
C ASP A 32 13.65 13.41 -12.78
N LYS A 33 12.49 13.20 -13.43
CA LYS A 33 12.17 12.01 -14.25
C LYS A 33 12.56 10.70 -13.56
N PRO A 34 11.92 10.40 -12.42
CA PRO A 34 12.23 9.20 -11.66
C PRO A 34 12.10 7.93 -12.51
N ASP A 35 12.99 6.97 -12.26
CA ASP A 35 13.08 5.68 -12.99
C ASP A 35 11.85 4.76 -12.79
N TRP A 36 11.03 5.05 -11.78
CA TRP A 36 9.82 4.30 -11.46
C TRP A 36 8.54 4.81 -12.14
N VAL A 37 8.60 5.93 -12.88
CA VAL A 37 7.45 6.51 -13.60
C VAL A 37 7.63 6.36 -15.11
N ASP A 38 6.62 5.82 -15.78
CA ASP A 38 6.57 5.77 -17.23
C ASP A 38 5.82 6.97 -17.81
N ILE A 39 6.25 7.45 -18.98
CA ILE A 39 5.69 8.63 -19.67
C ILE A 39 5.16 8.23 -21.04
N GLY A 40 3.88 8.53 -21.30
CA GLY A 40 3.27 8.39 -22.62
C GLY A 40 3.09 6.94 -23.10
N VAL A 41 2.95 6.00 -22.16
CA VAL A 41 2.72 4.57 -22.47
C VAL A 41 1.39 4.40 -23.20
N LYS A 42 1.43 3.79 -24.39
CA LYS A 42 0.24 3.49 -25.20
C LYS A 42 -0.29 2.08 -24.95
N ASP A 43 0.61 1.11 -24.77
CA ASP A 43 0.27 -0.29 -24.58
C ASP A 43 0.31 -0.65 -23.09
N ILE A 44 -0.86 -0.61 -22.44
CA ILE A 44 -1.00 -0.95 -21.03
C ILE A 44 -0.90 -2.47 -20.84
N LYS A 45 0.20 -2.92 -20.24
CA LYS A 45 0.52 -4.34 -20.04
C LYS A 45 -0.36 -5.02 -18.99
N PHE A 46 -0.65 -4.34 -17.89
CA PHE A 46 -1.42 -4.88 -16.77
C PHE A 46 -2.71 -4.07 -16.60
N LYS A 47 -3.64 -4.22 -17.53
CA LYS A 47 -4.89 -3.44 -17.51
C LYS A 47 -5.70 -3.75 -16.25
N ALA A 48 -6.12 -2.70 -15.54
CA ALA A 48 -7.03 -2.77 -14.40
C ALA A 48 -8.33 -3.49 -14.76
N LEU A 49 -8.85 -4.26 -13.80
CA LEU A 49 -10.19 -4.81 -13.89
C LEU A 49 -11.23 -3.69 -13.91
N GLU A 50 -12.11 -3.72 -14.91
CA GLU A 50 -13.24 -2.79 -15.02
C GLU A 50 -14.46 -3.29 -14.22
N GLU A 51 -14.59 -4.61 -14.09
CA GLU A 51 -15.66 -5.27 -13.35
C GLU A 51 -15.21 -6.63 -12.79
N MET A 52 -15.96 -7.11 -11.80
CA MET A 52 -15.78 -8.46 -11.25
C MET A 52 -16.67 -9.46 -11.98
N ASN A 53 -16.13 -10.63 -12.34
CA ASN A 53 -16.90 -11.69 -12.99
C ASN A 53 -17.75 -12.51 -11.98
N ALA A 54 -18.67 -13.32 -12.49
CA ALA A 54 -19.58 -14.13 -11.67
C ALA A 54 -18.85 -15.08 -10.69
N HIS A 55 -17.70 -15.63 -11.07
CA HIS A 55 -16.90 -16.47 -10.18
C HIS A 55 -16.35 -15.67 -9.00
N GLN A 56 -15.79 -14.48 -9.26
CA GLN A 56 -15.27 -13.59 -8.22
C GLN A 56 -16.39 -13.11 -7.28
N LEU A 57 -17.57 -12.79 -7.83
CA LEU A 57 -18.74 -12.44 -7.03
C LEU A 57 -19.18 -13.57 -6.10
N SER A 58 -19.19 -14.83 -6.59
CA SER A 58 -19.50 -16.00 -5.74
C SER A 58 -18.51 -16.20 -4.60
N LYS A 59 -17.24 -15.78 -4.75
CA LYS A 59 -16.24 -15.85 -3.67
C LYS A 59 -16.52 -14.84 -2.57
N ILE A 60 -17.06 -13.66 -2.89
CA ILE A 60 -17.51 -12.70 -1.87
C ILE A 60 -18.63 -13.32 -1.03
N GLU A 61 -19.60 -13.98 -1.67
CA GLU A 61 -20.67 -14.71 -0.97
C GLU A 61 -20.12 -15.84 -0.08
N ALA A 62 -19.02 -16.46 -0.50
CA ALA A 62 -18.29 -17.45 0.28
C ALA A 62 -17.38 -16.85 1.40
N GLY A 63 -17.44 -15.54 1.63
CA GLY A 63 -16.78 -14.86 2.74
C GLY A 63 -15.36 -14.33 2.44
N TRP A 64 -14.98 -14.16 1.18
CA TRP A 64 -13.82 -13.35 0.81
C TRP A 64 -14.14 -11.85 0.93
N PRO A 65 -13.12 -10.97 1.08
CA PRO A 65 -13.34 -9.53 1.24
C PRO A 65 -14.25 -8.96 0.14
N ASP A 66 -15.25 -8.15 0.52
CA ASP A 66 -16.12 -7.48 -0.44
C ASP A 66 -15.44 -6.22 -0.99
N ILE A 67 -14.77 -6.39 -2.14
CA ILE A 67 -14.03 -5.33 -2.84
C ILE A 67 -14.83 -4.65 -3.96
N LYS A 68 -16.13 -4.94 -4.08
CA LYS A 68 -17.00 -4.35 -5.11
C LYS A 68 -17.03 -2.83 -4.98
N ASN A 69 -17.25 -2.15 -6.10
CA ASN A 69 -17.60 -0.74 -6.09
C ASN A 69 -19.10 -0.59 -5.81
N ILE A 70 -19.43 -0.07 -4.64
CA ILE A 70 -20.79 0.25 -4.22
C ILE A 70 -20.89 1.75 -3.98
N ILE A 71 -21.79 2.40 -4.70
CA ILE A 71 -22.04 3.84 -4.59
C ILE A 71 -22.33 4.19 -3.13
N GLY A 72 -21.55 5.14 -2.57
CA GLY A 72 -21.72 5.62 -1.20
C GLY A 72 -21.02 4.79 -0.11
N ARG A 73 -20.42 3.64 -0.41
CA ARG A 73 -19.64 2.86 0.55
C ARG A 73 -18.31 3.57 0.86
N LYS A 74 -18.12 3.97 2.13
CA LYS A 74 -16.92 4.66 2.62
C LYS A 74 -15.97 3.69 3.33
N THR A 75 -15.43 2.73 2.59
CA THR A 75 -14.45 1.76 3.08
C THR A 75 -13.25 1.74 2.15
N PRO A 76 -12.03 1.44 2.65
CA PRO A 76 -10.86 1.31 1.77
C PRO A 76 -11.03 0.19 0.74
N LEU A 77 -11.85 -0.83 1.02
CA LEU A 77 -12.16 -1.90 0.08
C LEU A 77 -13.06 -1.49 -1.10
N ASN A 78 -13.72 -0.33 -1.05
CA ASN A 78 -14.73 0.01 -2.04
C ASN A 78 -14.09 0.23 -3.42
N GLY A 79 -14.38 -0.67 -4.36
CA GLY A 79 -13.82 -0.65 -5.71
C GLY A 79 -12.39 -1.18 -5.81
N ALA A 80 -11.82 -1.75 -4.75
CA ALA A 80 -10.41 -2.18 -4.74
C ALA A 80 -10.07 -3.31 -5.74
N PHE A 81 -11.06 -3.89 -6.43
CA PHE A 81 -10.82 -4.82 -7.54
C PHE A 81 -10.04 -4.16 -8.69
N ASP A 82 -10.18 -2.84 -8.88
CA ASP A 82 -9.50 -2.09 -9.96
C ASP A 82 -7.99 -1.95 -9.73
N THR A 83 -7.50 -2.32 -8.53
CA THR A 83 -6.07 -2.38 -8.22
C THR A 83 -5.38 -3.59 -8.84
N PHE A 84 -6.14 -4.58 -9.31
CA PHE A 84 -5.62 -5.79 -9.92
C PHE A 84 -5.81 -5.82 -11.43
N ASP A 85 -4.94 -6.58 -12.10
CA ASP A 85 -5.20 -7.03 -13.46
C ASP A 85 -6.04 -8.33 -13.48
N ILE A 86 -6.20 -8.91 -14.67
CA ILE A 86 -6.97 -10.13 -14.91
C ILE A 86 -6.53 -11.36 -14.09
N SER A 87 -5.35 -11.34 -13.46
CA SER A 87 -4.85 -12.45 -12.65
C SER A 87 -5.49 -12.56 -11.26
N MET A 88 -6.33 -11.59 -10.87
CA MET A 88 -6.98 -11.57 -9.56
C MET A 88 -7.76 -12.86 -9.27
N LYS A 89 -7.43 -13.49 -8.14
CA LYS A 89 -8.03 -14.72 -7.63
C LYS A 89 -8.26 -14.65 -6.11
N ALA A 90 -9.25 -15.41 -5.66
CA ALA A 90 -9.51 -15.61 -4.24
C ALA A 90 -8.51 -16.64 -3.66
N VAL A 91 -7.81 -16.30 -2.58
CA VAL A 91 -6.79 -17.13 -1.94
C VAL A 91 -7.04 -17.24 -0.43
N GLU A 92 -6.61 -18.35 0.15
CA GLU A 92 -6.55 -18.59 1.60
C GLU A 92 -5.09 -18.70 2.05
N ILE A 93 -4.64 -17.73 2.84
CA ILE A 93 -3.30 -17.74 3.43
C ILE A 93 -3.37 -18.54 4.73
N GLN A 94 -2.58 -19.61 4.79
CA GLN A 94 -2.61 -20.55 5.91
C GLN A 94 -2.02 -19.95 7.19
N PRO A 95 -2.48 -20.40 8.38
CA PRO A 95 -1.88 -20.04 9.66
C PRO A 95 -0.35 -20.21 9.70
N GLY A 96 0.33 -19.31 10.41
CA GLY A 96 1.78 -19.31 10.56
C GLY A 96 2.56 -18.71 9.38
N LYS A 97 1.89 -18.35 8.27
CA LYS A 97 2.51 -17.56 7.20
C LYS A 97 2.62 -16.09 7.59
N THR A 98 3.59 -15.39 7.02
CA THR A 98 3.82 -13.97 7.25
C THR A 98 3.53 -13.19 5.97
N ILE A 99 2.78 -12.09 6.09
CA ILE A 99 2.58 -11.11 5.03
C ILE A 99 3.21 -9.78 5.44
N TYR A 100 3.58 -8.99 4.43
CA TYR A 100 4.35 -7.76 4.61
C TYR A 100 3.61 -6.59 3.99
N ARG A 101 3.84 -5.41 4.55
CA ARG A 101 3.37 -4.16 3.97
C ARG A 101 4.43 -3.09 4.16
N VAL A 102 4.78 -2.42 3.07
CA VAL A 102 5.60 -1.20 3.07
C VAL A 102 4.68 0.00 3.31
N LEU A 103 5.12 0.92 4.15
CA LEU A 103 4.36 2.12 4.50
C LEU A 103 5.25 3.27 4.98
N ASP A 104 4.68 4.48 4.94
CA ASP A 104 5.27 5.65 5.56
C ASP A 104 4.97 5.71 7.06
N PRO A 105 5.73 6.51 7.83
CA PRO A 105 5.53 6.64 9.26
C PRO A 105 4.13 7.08 9.71
N SER A 106 3.43 7.89 8.92
CA SER A 106 2.08 8.39 9.24
C SER A 106 0.94 7.46 8.82
N SER A 107 1.19 6.50 7.92
CA SER A 107 0.21 5.51 7.49
C SER A 107 -0.31 4.68 8.66
N GLY A 108 -1.56 4.18 8.59
CA GLY A 108 -2.03 3.14 9.50
C GLY A 108 -1.39 1.78 9.17
N ASP A 109 -1.19 0.91 10.16
CA ASP A 109 -0.49 -0.39 10.01
C ASP A 109 -1.33 -1.43 9.24
N ASN A 110 -2.66 -1.39 9.36
CA ASN A 110 -3.57 -2.46 8.96
C ASN A 110 -4.48 -2.16 7.75
N SER A 111 -4.07 -1.26 6.83
CA SER A 111 -4.79 -1.01 5.57
C SER A 111 -4.80 -2.24 4.64
N ILE A 112 -5.46 -2.11 3.49
CA ILE A 112 -5.90 -3.23 2.66
C ILE A 112 -4.78 -3.92 1.86
N CYS A 113 -3.72 -3.21 1.45
CA CYS A 113 -2.70 -3.72 0.51
C CYS A 113 -1.50 -4.32 1.24
N TRP A 114 -1.21 -5.59 0.96
CA TRP A 114 -0.11 -6.37 1.52
C TRP A 114 0.59 -7.16 0.40
N MET A 115 1.66 -7.87 0.74
CA MET A 115 2.36 -8.78 -0.15
C MET A 115 2.84 -10.02 0.59
N HIS A 116 3.07 -11.10 -0.14
CA HIS A 116 3.72 -12.29 0.42
C HIS A 116 5.19 -12.01 0.70
N GLU A 117 5.79 -12.82 1.57
CA GLU A 117 7.22 -12.74 1.91
C GLU A 117 8.12 -12.82 0.68
N ASP A 118 7.82 -13.70 -0.26
CA ASP A 118 8.62 -13.89 -1.48
C ASP A 118 8.58 -12.66 -2.40
N GLU A 119 7.48 -11.92 -2.44
CA GLU A 119 7.41 -10.64 -3.14
C GLU A 119 8.14 -9.53 -2.39
N PHE A 120 8.06 -9.53 -1.05
CA PHE A 120 8.77 -8.55 -0.22
C PHE A 120 10.29 -8.66 -0.35
N ILE A 121 10.85 -9.87 -0.30
CA ILE A 121 12.31 -10.07 -0.40
C ILE A 121 12.88 -9.74 -1.79
N LYS A 122 12.05 -9.67 -2.84
CA LYS A 122 12.46 -9.24 -4.18
C LYS A 122 12.67 -7.72 -4.24
N LEU A 123 12.10 -6.94 -3.33
CA LEU A 123 12.22 -5.49 -3.31
C LEU A 123 13.63 -5.08 -2.89
N THR A 124 14.38 -4.48 -3.81
CA THR A 124 15.73 -3.97 -3.52
C THR A 124 15.75 -2.46 -3.27
N SER A 125 14.71 -1.76 -3.74
CA SER A 125 14.62 -0.30 -3.69
C SER A 125 13.19 0.22 -3.59
N LYS A 126 13.07 1.52 -3.32
CA LYS A 126 11.80 2.26 -3.41
C LYS A 126 11.24 2.25 -4.81
N SER A 127 12.09 2.44 -5.81
CA SER A 127 11.71 2.45 -7.22
C SER A 127 11.05 1.13 -7.60
N ASP A 128 11.61 -0.01 -7.15
CA ASP A 128 11.00 -1.32 -7.36
C ASP A 128 9.59 -1.38 -6.77
N TRP A 129 9.44 -0.93 -5.53
CA TRP A 129 8.14 -0.96 -4.87
C TRP A 129 7.12 -0.07 -5.57
N ARG A 130 7.48 1.18 -5.87
CA ARG A 130 6.58 2.14 -6.54
C ARG A 130 6.17 1.66 -7.92
N ARG A 131 7.14 1.25 -8.73
CA ARG A 131 6.90 0.80 -10.10
C ARG A 131 6.05 -0.46 -10.12
N ASN A 132 6.44 -1.48 -9.36
CA ASN A 132 5.89 -2.82 -9.52
C ASN A 132 4.61 -3.08 -8.72
N PHE A 133 4.41 -2.38 -7.60
CA PHE A 133 3.15 -2.39 -6.84
C PHE A 133 2.25 -1.18 -7.15
N ALA A 134 2.66 -0.35 -8.11
CA ALA A 134 1.92 0.82 -8.58
C ALA A 134 1.50 1.79 -7.46
N VAL A 135 2.44 2.15 -6.59
CA VAL A 135 2.20 3.04 -5.44
C VAL A 135 2.81 4.43 -5.67
N TRP A 136 1.95 5.42 -5.87
CA TRP A 136 2.38 6.83 -5.99
C TRP A 136 3.01 7.35 -4.70
N LYS A 137 3.99 8.25 -4.85
CA LYS A 137 4.61 8.98 -3.74
C LYS A 137 3.58 9.79 -2.97
N SER A 138 2.63 10.43 -3.66
CA SER A 138 1.58 11.20 -3.00
C SER A 138 0.65 10.36 -2.11
N TRP A 139 0.56 9.05 -2.37
CA TRP A 139 -0.25 8.13 -1.56
C TRP A 139 0.52 7.62 -0.34
N ASN A 140 1.81 7.38 -0.51
CA ASN A 140 2.66 6.81 0.53
C ASN A 140 4.13 7.22 0.32
N GLU A 141 4.70 7.93 1.32
CA GLU A 141 6.10 8.40 1.26
C GLU A 141 7.10 7.25 1.44
N ASN A 142 6.72 6.11 2.06
CA ASN A 142 7.54 4.97 2.50
C ASN A 142 8.50 5.21 3.68
N GLY A 143 9.35 4.20 3.92
CA GLY A 143 10.50 4.23 4.83
C GLY A 143 10.46 3.12 5.88
N GLU A 144 9.29 2.49 6.04
CA GLU A 144 9.06 1.45 7.01
C GLU A 144 8.29 0.29 6.39
N TYR A 145 8.35 -0.85 7.05
CA TYR A 145 7.46 -1.97 6.77
C TYR A 145 6.94 -2.57 8.08
N VAL A 146 5.82 -3.25 7.97
CA VAL A 146 5.23 -4.05 9.02
C VAL A 146 5.00 -5.46 8.50
N SER A 147 5.10 -6.45 9.38
CA SER A 147 4.80 -7.84 9.06
C SER A 147 3.69 -8.34 9.97
N TYR A 148 2.80 -9.16 9.41
CA TYR A 148 1.67 -9.76 10.11
C TYR A 148 1.74 -11.29 9.96
N VAL A 149 1.69 -11.99 11.08
CA VAL A 149 1.68 -13.47 11.10
C VAL A 149 0.23 -13.93 11.14
N ILE A 150 -0.18 -14.81 10.22
CA ILE A 150 -1.54 -15.34 10.22
C ILE A 150 -1.76 -16.16 11.51
N PRO A 151 -2.75 -15.81 12.33
CA PRO A 151 -2.96 -16.47 13.62
C PRO A 151 -3.35 -17.94 13.46
N PRO A 152 -3.10 -18.79 14.48
CA PRO A 152 -3.63 -20.14 14.52
C PRO A 152 -5.16 -20.17 14.34
N GLY A 153 -5.66 -21.25 13.74
CA GLY A 153 -7.09 -21.46 13.52
C GLY A 153 -7.44 -21.49 12.04
N LYS A 154 -8.18 -20.49 11.57
CA LYS A 154 -8.68 -20.43 10.19
C LYS A 154 -7.69 -19.68 9.27
N PRO A 155 -7.59 -20.06 7.99
CA PRO A 155 -6.81 -19.30 7.03
C PRO A 155 -7.40 -17.89 6.84
N LEU A 156 -6.54 -16.94 6.49
CA LEU A 156 -6.94 -15.59 6.12
C LEU A 156 -7.41 -15.58 4.65
N LYS A 157 -8.64 -15.14 4.42
CA LYS A 157 -9.21 -15.03 3.06
C LYS A 157 -8.84 -13.68 2.45
N VAL A 158 -8.20 -13.72 1.29
CA VAL A 158 -7.69 -12.52 0.61
C VAL A 158 -7.93 -12.59 -0.90
N TRP A 159 -7.83 -11.43 -1.55
CA TRP A 159 -7.64 -11.34 -2.99
C TRP A 159 -6.15 -11.25 -3.29
N GLU A 160 -5.69 -12.02 -4.26
CA GLU A 160 -4.31 -12.03 -4.72
C GLU A 160 -4.27 -11.90 -6.24
N GLY A 161 -3.31 -11.13 -6.74
CA GLY A 161 -3.08 -10.95 -8.17
C GLY A 161 -2.06 -9.86 -8.43
N ARG A 162 -1.66 -9.70 -9.68
CA ARG A 162 -0.73 -8.64 -10.08
C ARG A 162 -1.38 -7.27 -9.92
N ALA A 163 -0.60 -6.31 -9.44
CA ALA A 163 -0.98 -4.91 -9.46
C ALA A 163 -1.23 -4.44 -10.90
N ALA A 164 -2.37 -3.83 -11.15
CA ALA A 164 -2.66 -3.20 -12.43
C ALA A 164 -1.85 -1.91 -12.59
N THR A 165 -1.59 -1.56 -13.85
CA THR A 165 -1.02 -0.29 -14.24
C THR A 165 -1.90 0.84 -13.73
N GLN A 166 -1.29 1.80 -13.04
CA GLN A 166 -1.98 2.97 -12.51
C GLN A 166 -1.61 4.18 -13.36
N ALA A 167 -2.59 4.77 -14.04
CA ALA A 167 -2.45 6.08 -14.65
C ALA A 167 -2.62 7.16 -13.56
N ASN A 168 -1.83 8.23 -13.62
CA ASN A 168 -1.99 9.34 -12.71
C ASN A 168 -3.31 10.07 -13.02
N ARG A 169 -4.15 10.29 -12.01
CA ARG A 169 -5.48 10.88 -12.19
C ARG A 169 -5.46 12.36 -12.60
N ILE A 170 -4.39 13.08 -12.27
CA ILE A 170 -4.24 14.51 -12.54
C ILE A 170 -3.43 14.75 -13.82
N ALA A 171 -2.42 13.91 -14.08
CA ALA A 171 -1.55 13.99 -15.25
C ALA A 171 -1.47 12.63 -15.97
N PRO A 172 -2.48 12.26 -16.78
CA PRO A 172 -2.63 10.91 -17.36
C PRO A 172 -1.50 10.45 -18.27
N GLU A 173 -0.59 11.35 -18.66
CA GLU A 173 0.64 11.01 -19.36
C GLU A 173 1.63 10.22 -18.50
N TYR A 174 1.50 10.25 -17.17
CA TYR A 174 2.32 9.48 -16.25
C TYR A 174 1.61 8.22 -15.77
N SER A 175 2.36 7.12 -15.68
CA SER A 175 1.85 5.85 -15.17
C SER A 175 2.88 5.07 -14.37
N LEU A 176 2.40 4.17 -13.53
CA LEU A 176 3.20 3.13 -12.87
C LEU A 176 2.85 1.79 -13.49
N GLU A 177 3.85 1.04 -13.97
CA GLU A 177 3.63 -0.21 -14.70
C GLU A 177 2.78 -1.22 -13.91
N GLY A 178 3.06 -1.41 -12.62
CA GLY A 178 2.49 -2.49 -11.83
C GLY A 178 3.14 -3.84 -12.16
N GLY A 179 2.39 -4.93 -11.98
CA GLY A 179 2.76 -6.27 -12.46
C GLY A 179 3.27 -7.25 -11.41
N TRP A 180 3.57 -6.83 -10.19
CA TRP A 180 3.93 -7.76 -9.10
C TRP A 180 2.71 -8.18 -8.30
N ASN A 181 2.75 -9.38 -7.71
CA ASN A 181 1.62 -9.90 -6.96
C ASN A 181 1.44 -9.13 -5.67
N GLN A 182 0.24 -8.61 -5.48
CA GLN A 182 -0.21 -7.98 -4.24
C GLN A 182 -1.35 -8.78 -3.62
N ILE A 183 -1.64 -8.45 -2.38
CA ILE A 183 -2.74 -8.99 -1.59
C ILE A 183 -3.65 -7.82 -1.22
N VAL A 184 -4.95 -8.00 -1.40
CA VAL A 184 -5.99 -7.13 -0.81
C VAL A 184 -6.78 -7.95 0.21
N LEU A 185 -6.74 -7.50 1.45
CA LEU A 185 -7.43 -8.12 2.59
C LEU A 185 -8.37 -7.13 3.28
N ASP A 186 -9.29 -7.63 4.10
CA ASP A 186 -10.13 -6.80 4.96
C ASP A 186 -9.38 -6.47 6.27
N PRO A 187 -9.09 -5.18 6.56
CA PRO A 187 -8.43 -4.73 7.78
C PRO A 187 -9.05 -5.24 9.08
N SER A 188 -10.37 -5.46 9.08
CA SER A 188 -11.12 -5.93 10.25
C SER A 188 -10.83 -7.39 10.61
N GLN A 189 -10.23 -8.16 9.69
CA GLN A 189 -9.79 -9.52 9.94
C GLN A 189 -8.44 -9.57 10.68
N LEU A 190 -7.70 -8.46 10.67
CA LEU A 190 -6.40 -8.38 11.33
C LEU A 190 -6.57 -8.07 12.81
N LYS A 191 -5.67 -8.62 13.63
CA LYS A 191 -5.60 -8.34 15.06
C LYS A 191 -4.21 -7.87 15.45
N LYS A 192 -4.15 -6.78 16.21
CA LYS A 192 -2.91 -6.06 16.49
C LYS A 192 -1.83 -6.96 17.11
N GLU A 193 -2.20 -7.91 17.95
CA GLU A 193 -1.29 -8.82 18.66
C GLU A 193 -0.49 -9.78 17.76
N PHE A 194 -0.90 -9.97 16.50
CA PHE A 194 -0.15 -10.78 15.52
C PHE A 194 0.70 -9.92 14.55
N THR A 195 0.80 -8.63 14.86
CA THR A 195 1.59 -7.67 14.08
C THR A 195 2.91 -7.44 14.78
N ASN A 196 4.02 -7.59 14.05
CA ASN A 196 5.33 -7.25 14.59
C ASN A 196 5.53 -5.73 14.60
N PRO A 197 6.41 -5.21 15.47
CA PRO A 197 6.80 -3.81 15.43
C PRO A 197 7.29 -3.42 14.04
N ARG A 198 7.05 -2.16 13.66
CA ARG A 198 7.55 -1.62 12.40
C ARG A 198 9.07 -1.70 12.32
N GLN A 199 9.56 -1.93 11.12
CA GLN A 199 10.97 -2.06 10.80
C GLN A 199 11.33 -1.09 9.67
N LYS A 200 12.58 -0.64 9.64
CA LYS A 200 13.08 0.22 8.56
C LYS A 200 13.34 -0.62 7.33
N THR A 201 12.96 -0.13 6.15
CA THR A 201 13.30 -0.80 4.88
C THR A 201 14.78 -0.66 4.52
N GLY A 202 15.46 0.34 5.08
CA GLY A 202 16.86 0.67 4.73
C GLY A 202 16.99 1.54 3.48
N TRP A 203 15.89 1.87 2.80
CA TRP A 203 15.93 2.65 1.55
C TRP A 203 16.01 4.18 1.78
N GLY A 204 16.00 4.63 3.03
CA GLY A 204 15.87 6.05 3.38
C GLY A 204 14.43 6.56 3.26
N TYR A 205 14.21 7.87 3.42
CA TYR A 205 12.87 8.48 3.34
C TYR A 205 12.64 9.38 2.12
N ALA A 206 13.68 9.99 1.55
CA ALA A 206 13.57 10.76 0.31
C ALA A 206 13.60 9.86 -0.94
N ASP A 207 12.96 10.29 -2.04
CA ASP A 207 13.03 9.61 -3.35
C ASP A 207 14.14 10.21 -4.26
N ALA A 208 14.60 11.44 -3.99
CA ALA A 208 15.72 12.09 -4.68
C ALA A 208 16.42 13.13 -3.77
N ALA A 209 17.61 13.62 -4.17
CA ALA A 209 18.30 14.68 -3.44
C ALA A 209 17.59 16.04 -3.50
N SER A 210 16.82 16.27 -4.57
CA SER A 210 15.98 17.44 -4.85
C SER A 210 14.55 17.28 -4.33
N ASP A 211 14.25 16.22 -3.59
CA ASP A 211 12.90 15.91 -3.10
C ASP A 211 12.35 17.08 -2.27
N PRO A 212 11.35 17.84 -2.77
CA PRO A 212 10.86 19.05 -2.13
C PRO A 212 10.09 18.75 -0.84
N VAL A 213 9.76 17.48 -0.60
CA VAL A 213 9.14 16.99 0.61
C VAL A 213 10.21 16.20 1.37
N HIS A 214 11.13 16.90 2.02
CA HIS A 214 11.87 16.37 3.16
C HIS A 214 10.98 16.56 4.40
N PRO A 215 10.26 15.54 4.91
CA PRO A 215 9.46 15.72 6.12
C PRO A 215 10.35 15.92 7.36
N TYR A 216 11.64 15.57 7.29
CA TYR A 216 12.44 15.23 8.47
C TYR A 216 13.44 16.31 8.95
N LEU A 217 13.13 17.60 8.76
CA LEU A 217 13.90 18.72 9.32
C LEU A 217 13.12 19.37 10.47
N GLY A 218 13.24 18.85 11.71
CA GLY A 218 12.59 19.40 12.90
C GLY A 218 12.93 18.62 14.18
N LEU A 219 12.32 18.96 15.34
CA LEU A 219 12.57 18.33 16.65
C LEU A 219 11.63 17.12 16.92
N PRO A 220 12.14 15.99 17.48
CA PRO A 220 11.37 14.77 17.77
C PRO A 220 10.07 14.94 18.56
N ARG A 221 8.96 14.35 18.06
CA ARG A 221 7.73 14.04 18.78
C ARG A 221 7.62 12.54 19.00
N LEU A 222 7.32 12.18 20.24
CA LEU A 222 7.21 10.81 20.74
C LEU A 222 5.77 10.31 20.57
N GLU A 223 5.55 9.37 19.66
CA GLU A 223 4.26 8.69 19.49
C GLU A 223 4.44 7.17 19.44
N ASN A 224 3.39 6.45 19.86
CA ASN A 224 3.37 5.00 20.05
C ASN A 224 3.81 4.22 18.79
N THR A 225 4.41 3.04 19.00
CA THR A 225 5.02 2.20 17.96
C THR A 225 4.05 1.62 16.91
N HIS A 226 2.75 1.69 17.14
CA HIS A 226 1.71 1.12 16.27
C HIS A 226 0.63 2.16 15.96
N ASN A 227 0.39 2.41 14.68
CA ASN A 227 -0.73 3.24 14.20
C ASN A 227 -1.84 2.31 13.69
N TRP A 228 -2.51 1.64 14.62
CA TRP A 228 -3.52 0.61 14.29
C TRP A 228 -4.92 1.24 14.19
N TYR A 229 -5.62 1.03 13.07
CA TYR A 229 -7.01 1.46 12.94
C TYR A 229 -7.96 0.39 13.46
N GLU A 230 -8.76 0.74 14.47
CA GLU A 230 -9.90 -0.07 14.92
C GLU A 230 -11.18 0.55 14.37
N SER A 231 -12.06 -0.26 13.77
CA SER A 231 -13.39 0.24 13.40
C SER A 231 -14.11 0.65 14.68
N LYS A 232 -14.53 1.90 14.77
CA LYS A 232 -15.46 2.32 15.84
C LYS A 232 -16.72 1.46 15.67
N GLY A 233 -16.96 0.57 16.63
CA GLY A 233 -18.11 -0.32 16.62
C GLY A 233 -19.39 0.46 16.30
N LYS A 234 -20.25 -0.12 15.46
CA LYS A 234 -21.63 0.35 15.29
C LYS A 234 -22.44 -0.03 16.51
#